data_AF-A0A433BBK6-F1
#
_entry.id   AF-A0A433BBK6-F1
#
_cell.length_a   1.000
_cell.length_b   1.000
_cell.length_c   1.000
_cell.angle_alpha   90.00
_cell.angle_beta   90.00
_cell.angle_gamma   90.00
#
_symmetry.space_group_name_H-M   'P 1'
#
loop_
_entity.id
_entity.type
_entity.pdbx_description
1 polymer ?
#
loop_
_entity_poly.entity_id
_entity_poly.type
_entity_poly.pdbx_seq_one_letter_code
_entity_poly.pdbx_strand_id
1 'polypeptide(L)'
;ALVEQVTAGVDLEAAQKLAAKVKSGDGFDLNDFLAQIQQMKQMGGLSSLMDKLPAQLTAKAGQMDMDKAERDIRRKEGIICSMTALERRKPELIKATRKRRIANGAGVQVQEVNRLLNEFEQMQTMMKKMKGGGLMKMMKRMGGMKGMKGMPGMPF
;
A
#
# COMPACT_ATOMS: atom_id res chain seq x y z
N ALA A 1 10.13 -26.65 -2.00
CA ALA A 1 11.33 -25.79 -2.10
C ALA A 1 11.38 -24.91 -3.36
N LEU A 2 10.64 -25.19 -4.45
CA LEU A 2 10.64 -24.31 -5.64
C LEU A 2 9.79 -23.03 -5.49
N VAL A 3 8.80 -23.03 -4.58
CA VAL A 3 7.89 -21.89 -4.37
C VAL A 3 8.56 -20.73 -3.63
N GLU A 4 9.50 -21.00 -2.72
CA GLU A 4 10.15 -19.97 -1.89
C GLU A 4 11.13 -19.08 -2.69
N GLN A 5 11.84 -19.65 -3.67
CA GLN A 5 12.77 -18.89 -4.51
C GLN A 5 12.06 -17.91 -5.46
N VAL A 6 10.87 -18.27 -5.95
CA VAL A 6 10.05 -17.39 -6.81
C VAL A 6 9.50 -16.21 -6.01
N THR A 7 9.08 -16.42 -4.75
CA THR A 7 8.63 -15.32 -3.87
C THR A 7 9.76 -14.36 -3.50
N ALA A 8 10.97 -14.86 -3.25
CA ALA A 8 12.10 -14.03 -2.85
C ALA A 8 12.60 -13.09 -3.98
N GLY A 9 12.56 -13.54 -5.24
CA GLY A 9 12.96 -12.73 -6.39
C GLY A 9 12.01 -11.57 -6.69
N VAL A 10 10.70 -11.81 -6.58
CA VAL A 10 9.65 -10.78 -6.75
C VAL A 10 9.73 -9.72 -5.66
N ASP A 11 10.07 -10.12 -4.43
CA ASP A 11 10.15 -9.21 -3.28
C ASP A 11 11.34 -8.23 -3.40
N LEU A 12 12.49 -8.70 -3.92
CA LEU A 12 13.67 -7.87 -4.15
C LEU A 12 13.45 -6.80 -5.22
N GLU A 13 12.82 -7.14 -6.33
CA GLU A 13 12.58 -6.18 -7.43
C GLU A 13 11.52 -5.13 -7.04
N ALA A 14 10.46 -5.57 -6.34
CA ALA A 14 9.43 -4.67 -5.81
C ALA A 14 10.01 -3.71 -4.75
N ALA A 15 10.84 -4.23 -3.84
CA ALA A 15 11.52 -3.42 -2.81
C ALA A 15 12.48 -2.40 -3.44
N GLN A 16 13.24 -2.78 -4.47
CA GLN A 16 14.14 -1.87 -5.18
C GLN A 16 13.38 -0.77 -5.94
N LYS A 17 12.27 -1.10 -6.61
CA LYS A 17 11.42 -0.11 -7.30
C LYS A 17 10.78 0.87 -6.31
N LEU A 18 10.31 0.36 -5.16
CA LEU A 18 9.76 1.19 -4.10
C LEU A 18 10.83 2.12 -3.51
N ALA A 19 12.04 1.61 -3.24
CA ALA A 19 13.17 2.41 -2.76
C ALA A 19 13.61 3.48 -3.78
N ALA A 20 13.67 3.12 -5.07
CA ALA A 20 13.98 4.05 -6.15
C ALA A 20 12.93 5.17 -6.27
N LYS A 21 11.64 4.84 -6.16
CA LYS A 21 10.56 5.84 -6.16
C LYS A 21 10.59 6.76 -4.94
N VAL A 22 10.80 6.19 -3.75
CA VAL A 22 10.98 6.97 -2.51
C VAL A 22 12.14 7.95 -2.67
N LYS A 23 13.27 7.51 -3.25
CA LYS A 23 14.46 8.31 -3.53
C LYS A 23 14.24 9.37 -4.62
N SER A 24 13.45 9.06 -5.66
CA SER A 24 13.21 9.95 -6.81
C SER A 24 12.36 11.19 -6.50
N GLY A 25 11.74 11.27 -5.31
CA GLY A 25 10.85 12.38 -4.98
C GLY A 25 9.42 12.19 -5.49
N ASP A 26 9.22 11.38 -6.52
CA ASP A 26 7.90 11.07 -7.08
C ASP A 26 6.97 10.50 -5.99
N GLY A 27 5.76 11.06 -5.93
CA GLY A 27 4.74 10.64 -4.98
C GLY A 27 4.19 9.27 -5.35
N PHE A 28 3.69 8.55 -4.35
CA PHE A 28 2.90 7.33 -4.57
C PHE A 28 1.72 7.65 -5.49
N ASP A 29 1.63 6.95 -6.63
CA ASP A 29 0.61 7.14 -7.68
C ASP A 29 -0.26 5.88 -7.88
N LEU A 30 -1.28 5.95 -8.74
CA LEU A 30 -2.17 4.80 -8.96
C LEU A 30 -1.50 3.66 -9.73
N ASN A 31 -0.36 3.90 -10.39
CA ASN A 31 0.41 2.83 -11.02
C ASN A 31 1.13 1.98 -9.96
N ASP A 32 1.64 2.62 -8.90
CA ASP A 32 2.19 1.90 -7.74
C ASP A 32 1.13 1.07 -7.04
N PHE A 33 -0.05 1.66 -6.88
CA PHE A 33 -1.17 0.96 -6.27
C PHE A 33 -1.61 -0.26 -7.09
N LEU A 34 -1.64 -0.13 -8.42
CA LEU A 34 -1.90 -1.26 -9.32
C LEU A 34 -0.83 -2.35 -9.21
N ALA A 35 0.45 -1.96 -9.17
CA ALA A 35 1.55 -2.90 -9.04
C ALA A 35 1.47 -3.70 -7.74
N GLN A 36 1.12 -3.05 -6.61
CA GLN A 36 0.88 -3.73 -5.35
C GLN A 36 -0.29 -4.73 -5.42
N ILE A 37 -1.39 -4.35 -6.07
CA ILE A 37 -2.53 -5.27 -6.28
C ILE A 37 -2.10 -6.50 -7.09
N GLN A 38 -1.33 -6.30 -8.16
CA GLN A 38 -0.85 -7.39 -9.00
C GLN A 38 0.14 -8.29 -8.28
N GLN A 39 1.03 -7.72 -7.46
CA GLN A 39 1.96 -8.48 -6.63
C GLN A 39 1.21 -9.37 -5.61
N MET A 40 0.19 -8.84 -4.93
CA MET A 40 -0.65 -9.65 -4.04
C MET A 40 -1.34 -10.80 -4.76
N LYS A 41 -1.82 -10.56 -5.99
CA LYS A 41 -2.43 -11.59 -6.84
C LYS A 41 -1.43 -12.69 -7.22
N GLN A 42 -0.20 -12.32 -7.58
CA GLN A 42 0.87 -13.26 -7.94
C GLN A 42 1.33 -14.13 -6.76
N MET A 43 1.28 -13.61 -5.52
CA MET A 43 1.63 -14.35 -4.32
C MET A 43 0.56 -15.37 -3.86
N GLY A 44 -0.50 -15.60 -4.65
CA GLY A 44 -1.58 -16.54 -4.33
C GLY A 44 -2.81 -15.90 -3.70
N GLY A 45 -2.97 -14.57 -3.83
CA GLY A 45 -4.14 -13.84 -3.36
C GLY A 45 -4.23 -13.72 -1.83
N LEU A 46 -5.38 -13.24 -1.35
CA LEU A 46 -5.60 -13.05 0.09
C LEU A 46 -5.64 -14.37 0.88
N SER A 47 -6.08 -15.45 0.24
CA SER A 47 -6.13 -16.78 0.86
C SER A 47 -4.73 -17.27 1.23
N SER A 48 -3.78 -17.20 0.30
CA SER A 48 -2.39 -17.66 0.57
C SER A 48 -1.67 -16.79 1.59
N LEU A 49 -1.99 -15.50 1.67
CA LEU A 49 -1.50 -14.61 2.73
C LEU A 49 -2.08 -14.99 4.09
N MET A 50 -3.35 -15.37 4.17
CA MET A 50 -3.99 -15.81 5.42
C MET A 50 -3.45 -17.14 5.92
N ASP A 51 -3.13 -18.08 5.02
CA ASP A 51 -2.51 -19.36 5.37
C ASP A 51 -1.10 -19.19 5.96
N LYS A 52 -0.44 -18.07 5.66
CA LYS A 52 0.89 -17.71 6.18
C LYS A 52 0.82 -16.80 7.43
N LEU A 53 -0.36 -16.31 7.80
CA LEU A 53 -0.52 -15.46 8.97
C LEU A 53 -0.58 -16.29 10.26
N PRO A 54 0.06 -15.84 11.36
CA PRO A 54 -0.04 -16.49 12.66
C PRO A 54 -1.50 -16.65 13.11
N ALA A 55 -1.85 -17.82 13.66
CA ALA A 55 -3.22 -18.19 14.02
C ALA A 55 -3.98 -17.15 14.88
N GLN A 56 -3.25 -16.36 15.68
CA GLN A 56 -3.83 -15.28 16.51
C GLN A 56 -4.36 -14.09 15.70
N LEU A 57 -3.81 -13.83 14.51
CA LEU A 57 -4.31 -12.82 13.57
C LEU A 57 -5.44 -13.37 12.70
N THR A 58 -5.39 -14.67 12.39
CA THR A 58 -6.43 -15.39 11.64
C THR A 58 -7.79 -15.37 12.36
N ALA A 59 -7.81 -15.43 13.69
CA ALA A 59 -9.05 -15.36 14.48
C ALA A 59 -9.78 -14.00 14.36
N LYS A 60 -9.05 -12.89 14.10
CA LYS A 60 -9.65 -11.58 13.83
C LYS A 60 -10.02 -11.40 12.35
N ALA A 61 -9.29 -12.05 11.45
CA ALA A 61 -9.55 -12.02 10.01
C ALA A 61 -10.65 -13.02 9.56
N GLY A 62 -10.97 -14.04 10.37
CA GLY A 62 -11.96 -15.08 10.04
C GLY A 62 -13.41 -14.59 9.89
N GLN A 63 -13.69 -13.32 10.20
CA GLN A 63 -14.97 -12.66 9.89
C GLN A 63 -15.00 -12.03 8.48
N MET A 64 -13.86 -11.99 7.78
CA MET A 64 -13.77 -11.44 6.44
C MET A 64 -14.07 -12.53 5.43
N ASP A 65 -15.11 -12.32 4.62
CA ASP A 65 -15.39 -13.12 3.44
C ASP A 65 -14.26 -12.89 2.41
N MET A 66 -13.33 -13.86 2.37
CA MET A 66 -12.14 -13.78 1.53
C MET A 66 -12.46 -13.83 0.04
N ASP A 67 -13.49 -14.57 -0.35
CA ASP A 67 -13.96 -14.63 -1.74
C ASP A 67 -14.52 -13.28 -2.18
N LYS A 68 -15.20 -12.57 -1.28
CA LYS A 68 -15.65 -11.20 -1.53
C LYS A 68 -14.47 -10.24 -1.62
N ALA A 69 -13.50 -10.34 -0.72
CA ALA A 69 -12.31 -9.49 -0.76
C ALA A 69 -11.49 -9.67 -2.04
N GLU A 70 -11.36 -10.91 -2.54
CA GLU A 70 -10.66 -11.19 -3.79
C GLU A 70 -11.42 -10.63 -5.01
N ARG A 71 -12.75 -10.78 -5.05
CA ARG A 71 -13.59 -10.15 -6.08
C ARG A 71 -13.46 -8.63 -6.07
N ASP A 72 -13.43 -8.02 -4.89
CA ASP A 72 -13.26 -6.58 -4.74
C ASP A 72 -11.87 -6.12 -5.23
N ILE A 73 -10.81 -6.89 -4.98
CA ILE A 73 -9.46 -6.60 -5.52
C ILE A 73 -9.46 -6.65 -7.05
N ARG A 74 -10.09 -7.67 -7.66
CA ARG A 74 -10.20 -7.77 -9.12
C ARG A 74 -10.98 -6.60 -9.71
N ARG A 75 -12.05 -6.13 -9.03
CA ARG A 75 -12.78 -4.92 -9.44
C ARG A 75 -11.90 -3.67 -9.35
N LYS A 76 -11.14 -3.51 -8.27
CA LYS A 76 -10.20 -2.38 -8.11
C LYS A 76 -9.16 -2.37 -9.23
N GLU A 77 -8.60 -3.53 -9.58
CA GLU A 77 -7.70 -3.70 -10.73
C GLU A 77 -8.37 -3.22 -12.03
N GLY A 78 -9.59 -3.69 -12.32
CA GLY A 78 -10.37 -3.28 -13.51
C GLY A 78 -10.66 -1.77 -13.58
N ILE A 79 -10.96 -1.14 -12.44
CA ILE A 79 -11.16 0.31 -12.34
C ILE A 79 -9.90 1.07 -12.72
N ILE A 80 -8.73 0.69 -12.18
CA ILE A 80 -7.46 1.37 -12.47
C ILE A 80 -7.05 1.15 -13.93
N CYS A 81 -7.26 -0.07 -14.45
CA CYS A 81 -7.02 -0.38 -15.86
C CYS A 81 -7.87 0.47 -16.82
N SER A 82 -9.05 0.90 -16.41
CA SER A 82 -9.95 1.77 -17.18
C SER A 82 -9.55 3.27 -17.16
N MET A 83 -8.51 3.63 -16.41
CA MET A 83 -7.96 4.98 -16.38
C MET A 83 -6.87 5.16 -17.45
N THR A 84 -6.69 6.40 -17.89
CA THR A 84 -5.58 6.82 -18.75
C THR A 84 -4.28 6.96 -17.96
N ALA A 85 -3.13 6.90 -18.62
CA ALA A 85 -1.82 7.04 -17.96
C ALA A 85 -1.67 8.37 -17.21
N LEU A 86 -2.24 9.47 -17.75
CA LEU A 86 -2.23 10.77 -17.10
C LEU A 86 -3.05 10.77 -15.80
N GLU A 87 -4.23 10.15 -15.82
CA GLU A 87 -5.10 10.05 -14.64
C GLU A 87 -4.46 9.18 -13.55
N ARG A 88 -3.72 8.13 -13.92
CA ARG A 88 -3.02 7.27 -12.96
C ARG A 88 -1.87 8.01 -12.25
N ARG A 89 -1.14 8.84 -13.00
CA ARG A 89 -0.06 9.69 -12.44
C ARG A 89 -0.60 10.87 -11.63
N LYS A 90 -1.74 11.43 -12.04
CA LYS A 90 -2.38 12.59 -11.40
C LYS A 90 -3.85 12.30 -11.07
N PRO A 91 -4.10 11.62 -9.93
CA PRO A 91 -5.46 11.25 -9.50
C PRO A 91 -6.38 12.45 -9.25
N GLU A 92 -5.80 13.61 -8.93
CA GLU A 92 -6.49 14.90 -8.76
C GLU A 92 -7.29 15.35 -9.99
N LEU A 93 -6.94 14.86 -11.19
CA LEU A 93 -7.66 15.16 -12.42
C LEU A 93 -9.00 14.43 -12.50
N ILE A 94 -9.20 13.36 -11.72
CA ILE A 94 -10.36 12.46 -11.78
C ILE A 94 -11.58 13.11 -11.10
N LYS A 95 -12.24 14.01 -11.83
CA LYS A 95 -13.50 14.67 -11.46
C LYS A 95 -14.72 13.89 -11.95
N ALA A 96 -15.93 14.41 -11.73
CA ALA A 96 -17.20 13.73 -12.00
C ALA A 96 -17.33 13.12 -13.41
N THR A 97 -16.94 13.84 -14.47
CA THR A 97 -17.00 13.36 -15.86
C THR A 97 -16.09 12.16 -16.09
N ARG A 98 -14.85 12.22 -15.60
CA ARG A 98 -13.89 11.11 -15.70
C ARG A 98 -14.31 9.92 -14.85
N LYS A 99 -14.86 10.15 -13.65
CA LYS A 99 -15.40 9.08 -12.80
C LYS A 99 -16.50 8.29 -13.51
N ARG A 100 -17.44 8.94 -14.20
CA ARG A 100 -18.46 8.24 -15.01
C ARG A 100 -17.85 7.43 -16.14
N ARG A 101 -16.89 8.00 -16.88
CA ARG A 101 -16.21 7.28 -17.97
C ARG A 101 -15.48 6.04 -17.46
N ILE A 102 -14.74 6.16 -16.36
CA ILE A 102 -14.00 5.05 -15.74
C ILE A 102 -14.97 3.99 -15.23
N ALA A 103 -16.05 4.39 -14.54
CA ALA A 103 -17.08 3.49 -14.05
C ALA A 103 -17.71 2.67 -15.19
N ASN A 104 -18.09 3.33 -16.29
CA ASN A 104 -18.65 2.68 -17.46
C ASN A 104 -17.63 1.74 -18.14
N GLY A 105 -16.37 2.15 -18.25
CA GLY A 105 -15.30 1.33 -18.84
C GLY A 105 -14.95 0.09 -18.01
N ALA A 106 -15.09 0.17 -16.69
CA ALA A 106 -14.85 -0.93 -15.77
C ALA A 106 -16.10 -1.78 -15.47
N GLY A 107 -17.28 -1.38 -15.95
CA GLY A 107 -18.55 -2.05 -15.65
C GLY A 107 -18.97 -1.96 -14.19
N VAL A 108 -18.61 -0.87 -13.48
CA VAL A 108 -18.90 -0.67 -12.05
C VAL A 108 -19.70 0.60 -11.82
N GLN A 109 -20.19 0.79 -10.60
CA GLN A 109 -20.83 2.04 -10.22
C GLN A 109 -19.80 3.15 -9.93
N VAL A 110 -20.20 4.41 -10.14
CA VAL A 110 -19.37 5.59 -9.79
C VAL A 110 -18.97 5.60 -8.32
N GLN A 111 -19.81 5.02 -7.45
CA GLN A 111 -19.51 4.88 -6.03
C GLN A 111 -18.27 4.02 -5.76
N GLU A 112 -18.05 2.97 -6.54
CA GLU A 112 -16.88 2.09 -6.40
C GLU A 112 -15.60 2.83 -6.78
N VAL A 113 -15.66 3.66 -7.84
CA VAL A 113 -14.56 4.54 -8.22
C VAL A 113 -14.23 5.53 -7.10
N ASN A 114 -15.24 6.10 -6.44
CA ASN A 114 -15.02 7.00 -5.29
C ASN A 114 -14.36 6.27 -4.11
N ARG A 115 -14.81 5.05 -3.79
CA ARG A 115 -14.22 4.25 -2.70
C ARG A 115 -12.74 3.97 -2.98
N LEU A 116 -12.41 3.56 -4.21
CA LEU A 116 -11.02 3.32 -4.60
C LEU A 116 -10.14 4.57 -4.47
N LEU A 117 -10.64 5.73 -4.92
CA LEU A 117 -9.89 6.98 -4.82
C LEU A 117 -9.65 7.39 -3.36
N ASN A 118 -10.64 7.20 -2.49
CA ASN A 118 -10.51 7.48 -1.05
C ASN A 118 -9.49 6.56 -0.38
N GLU A 119 -9.52 5.25 -0.69
CA GLU A 119 -8.52 4.29 -0.20
C GLU A 119 -7.11 4.69 -0.66
N PHE A 120 -6.96 5.04 -1.93
CA PHE A 120 -5.71 5.51 -2.49
C PHE A 120 -5.21 6.78 -1.78
N GLU A 121 -6.08 7.75 -1.50
CA GLU A 121 -5.72 8.98 -0.79
C GLU A 121 -5.24 8.70 0.64
N GLN A 122 -5.87 7.75 1.34
CA GLN A 122 -5.43 7.30 2.66
C GLN A 122 -4.03 6.68 2.60
N MET A 123 -3.79 5.77 1.65
CA MET A 123 -2.47 5.17 1.45
C MET A 123 -1.42 6.20 1.05
N GLN A 124 -1.75 7.12 0.15
CA GLN A 124 -0.86 8.21 -0.24
C GLN A 124 -0.51 9.11 0.95
N THR A 125 -1.48 9.41 1.81
CA THR A 125 -1.27 10.18 3.04
C THR A 125 -0.35 9.44 4.02
N MET A 126 -0.54 8.14 4.19
CA MET A 126 0.35 7.31 5.02
C MET A 126 1.77 7.28 4.46
N MET A 127 1.93 7.06 3.15
CA MET A 127 3.23 7.08 2.47
C MET A 127 3.93 8.43 2.59
N LYS A 128 3.18 9.54 2.46
CA LYS A 128 3.70 10.90 2.68
C LYS A 128 4.20 11.10 4.12
N LYS A 129 3.45 10.62 5.13
CA LYS A 129 3.87 10.68 6.54
C LYS A 129 5.13 9.86 6.81
N MET A 130 5.29 8.72 6.12
CA MET A 130 6.47 7.87 6.23
C MET A 130 7.70 8.50 5.55
N LYS A 131 7.53 9.09 4.35
CA LYS A 131 8.58 9.82 3.60
C LYS A 131 8.99 11.13 4.30
N GLY A 132 8.06 11.81 4.97
CA GLY A 132 8.29 13.05 5.71
C GLY A 132 9.05 12.91 7.03
N GLY A 133 9.74 11.79 7.24
CA GLY A 133 10.56 11.58 8.43
C GLY A 133 9.77 11.27 9.70
N GLY A 134 8.53 10.78 9.62
CA GLY A 134 7.75 10.36 10.79
C GLY A 134 8.48 9.32 11.65
N LEU A 135 9.18 8.38 11.02
CA LEU A 135 10.04 7.41 11.69
C LEU A 135 11.28 8.06 12.31
N MET A 136 11.92 9.01 11.61
CA MET A 136 13.10 9.71 12.13
C MET A 136 12.74 10.69 13.27
N LYS A 137 11.56 11.30 13.23
CA LYS A 137 11.02 12.19 14.28
C LYS A 137 10.55 11.39 15.49
N MET A 138 9.96 10.21 15.28
CA MET A 138 9.62 9.27 16.34
C MET A 138 10.88 8.68 16.99
N MET A 139 11.89 8.32 16.20
CA MET A 139 13.19 7.86 16.69
C MET A 139 13.97 8.98 17.41
N LYS A 140 13.88 10.23 16.95
CA LYS A 140 14.45 11.40 17.65
C LYS A 140 13.70 11.70 18.96
N ARG A 141 12.38 11.49 18.99
CA ARG A 141 11.54 11.69 20.18
C ARG A 141 11.65 10.53 21.19
N MET A 142 12.00 9.33 20.74
CA MET A 142 12.23 8.15 21.57
C MET A 142 13.71 8.02 22.00
N GLY A 143 14.65 8.46 21.17
CA GLY A 143 16.08 8.58 21.48
C GLY A 143 16.44 9.83 22.28
N GLY A 144 15.59 10.85 22.30
CA GLY A 144 15.75 12.07 23.10
C GLY A 144 15.46 11.91 24.60
N MET A 145 15.01 10.74 25.05
CA MET A 145 14.61 10.48 26.44
C MET A 145 15.48 9.43 27.15
N LYS A 146 16.63 9.04 26.57
CA LYS A 146 17.60 8.11 27.20
C LYS A 146 18.99 8.70 27.43
N GLY A 147 19.18 10.00 27.18
CA GLY A 147 20.50 10.66 27.23
C GLY A 147 20.69 11.75 28.28
N MET A 148 19.72 12.00 29.17
CA MET A 148 19.81 13.21 30.02
C MET A 148 19.16 13.04 31.41
N LYS A 149 19.59 12.01 32.18
CA LYS A 149 19.55 12.02 33.65
C LYS A 149 20.36 10.86 34.22
N GLY A 150 21.63 11.10 34.55
CA GLY A 150 22.43 10.15 35.33
C GLY A 150 23.92 10.23 35.05
N MET A 151 24.64 10.77 36.03
CA MET A 151 26.12 10.89 36.15
C MET A 151 26.75 11.99 35.31
N PRO A 152 27.29 13.02 36.00
CA PRO A 152 28.69 12.93 36.42
C PRO A 152 28.90 13.32 37.89
N GLY A 153 29.66 12.52 38.63
CA GLY A 153 30.11 12.90 39.96
C GLY A 153 30.69 11.76 40.78
N MET A 154 31.91 11.31 40.43
CA MET A 154 32.87 10.83 41.43
C MET A 154 34.29 11.09 40.93
N PRO A 155 35.09 11.80 41.73
CA PRO A 155 36.44 11.36 42.02
C PRO A 155 36.67 11.24 43.52
N PHE A 156 37.27 10.12 43.93
CA PHE A 156 37.85 9.74 45.24
C PHE A 156 36.98 9.87 46.50
#